data_AF-A0A6J1KYD3-F1
#
_entry.id   AF-A0A6J1KYD3-F1
#
_cell.length_a   1.000
_cell.length_b   1.000
_cell.length_c   1.000
_cell.angle_alpha   90.00
_cell.angle_beta   90.00
_cell.angle_gamma   90.00
#
_symmetry.space_group_name_H-M   'P 1'
#
loop_
_entity.id
_entity.type
_entity.pdbx_description
1 polymer ?
#
loop_
_entity_poly.entity_id
_entity_poly.type
_entity_poly.pdbx_seq_one_letter_code
_entity_poly.pdbx_strand_id
1 'polypeptide(L)'
;MAVVTSAPGKVLLTGGYLILERPNPGLVLSTNARFYAIVKPLHEQTEAESGSGEWVDVKLTSPQLSRESLYKLSLENFTIQSIGLSESKNLFVEHALQYSLAAAHGIFDKNKKDSLHRLLLQGLDITVLGCNDFYSYRNQIEARGLPLTPESLLSFTPFASITFNAEESSSENCKPEVAKTGLGSSAAMTTAVVAALLNYLGVVNLSSSRGQDKENDSKDLDIVHVIAQTAHCIAQGKVGSGFDISSAVYGSQRYVRFSPDVLTTAQTAVKEPLEEVIVGILKGKWDHERTEFSLPPLMNLLLGEPGAGGSSTPSMVGAVKKWQKSDPQKSQETWNKLSEANLDLKRQLNLLRKVAAEQWDVYKCILSKCSMLGSKKWMEQATEPNQQAIVKALLGARDAMLEIRNHMRQMGEAAGIPIEPKSQTELLDRTMELEGVLVAGVPGAGGFDAVFAITLGDSSSHVIQSWTSLNVLALLVREDPNGVALECGDPRSKCMAPSV
;
A
#
# COMPACT_ATOMS: atom_id res chain seq x y z
N MET A 1 -15.31 10.79 -22.16
CA MET A 1 -15.88 9.89 -21.14
C MET A 1 -14.87 9.80 -20.00
N ALA A 2 -15.31 9.80 -18.75
CA ALA A 2 -14.40 9.72 -17.61
C ALA A 2 -13.92 8.27 -17.40
N VAL A 3 -12.65 8.09 -17.06
CA VAL A 3 -12.08 6.82 -16.58
C VAL A 3 -11.88 6.94 -15.09
N VAL A 4 -12.38 5.96 -14.34
CA VAL A 4 -12.19 5.88 -12.88
C VAL A 4 -11.49 4.57 -12.58
N THR A 5 -10.36 4.65 -11.88
CA THR A 5 -9.65 3.47 -11.37
C THR A 5 -9.44 3.60 -9.88
N SER A 6 -9.19 2.47 -9.23
CA SER A 6 -8.86 2.42 -7.82
C SER A 6 -7.70 1.46 -7.56
N ALA A 7 -6.87 1.74 -6.56
CA ALA A 7 -5.79 0.85 -6.12
C ALA A 7 -5.79 0.72 -4.59
N PRO A 8 -5.58 -0.48 -4.04
CA PRO A 8 -5.65 -0.74 -2.61
C PRO A 8 -4.43 -0.20 -1.85
N GLY A 9 -4.63 0.02 -0.55
CA GLY A 9 -3.55 0.17 0.42
C GLY A 9 -2.89 -1.18 0.72
N LYS A 10 -1.84 -1.15 1.54
CA LYS A 10 -1.06 -2.34 1.90
C LYS A 10 -0.79 -2.48 3.39
N VAL A 11 -0.51 -3.71 3.82
CA VAL A 11 0.10 -4.05 5.11
C VAL A 11 1.24 -5.03 4.85
N LEU A 12 2.47 -4.67 5.24
CA LEU A 12 3.61 -5.59 5.17
C LEU A 12 3.63 -6.42 6.46
N LEU A 13 3.21 -7.68 6.35
CA LEU A 13 3.12 -8.63 7.46
C LEU A 13 4.49 -9.18 7.87
N THR A 14 5.33 -9.51 6.90
CA THR A 14 6.69 -10.04 7.11
C THR A 14 7.68 -9.47 6.11
N GLY A 15 8.98 -9.57 6.41
CA GLY A 15 10.05 -9.06 5.55
C GLY A 15 10.43 -7.60 5.81
N GLY A 16 10.00 -7.01 6.94
CA GLY A 16 10.47 -5.69 7.39
C GLY A 16 12.00 -5.61 7.33
N TYR A 17 12.51 -4.57 6.68
CA TYR A 17 13.94 -4.35 6.35
C TYR A 17 14.53 -5.36 5.34
N LEU A 18 14.36 -6.66 5.56
CA LEU A 18 14.86 -7.74 4.71
C LEU A 18 14.45 -7.58 3.24
N ILE A 19 13.19 -7.20 2.98
CA ILE A 19 12.62 -7.03 1.64
C ILE A 19 13.31 -5.94 0.79
N LEU A 20 14.16 -5.12 1.41
CA LEU A 20 14.98 -4.14 0.69
C LEU A 20 16.12 -4.82 -0.10
N GLU A 21 16.42 -6.08 0.19
CA GLU A 21 17.56 -6.81 -0.39
C GLU A 21 17.10 -8.17 -0.93
N ARG A 22 17.51 -8.48 -2.16
CA ARG A 22 17.30 -9.81 -2.75
C ARG A 22 18.18 -10.85 -2.02
N PRO A 23 17.73 -12.10 -1.87
CA PRO A 23 16.47 -12.68 -2.37
C PRO A 23 15.33 -12.68 -1.32
N ASN A 24 15.38 -11.81 -0.31
CA ASN A 24 14.49 -11.93 0.85
C ASN A 24 13.03 -11.58 0.49
N PRO A 25 12.06 -12.46 0.77
CA PRO A 25 10.66 -12.18 0.50
C PRO A 25 9.98 -11.42 1.64
N GLY A 26 8.88 -10.75 1.32
CA GLY A 26 7.89 -10.31 2.31
C GLY A 26 6.48 -10.76 1.95
N LEU A 27 5.65 -10.97 2.96
CA LEU A 27 4.21 -11.15 2.82
C LEU A 27 3.53 -9.79 2.90
N VAL A 28 2.83 -9.42 1.84
CA VAL A 28 2.11 -8.16 1.71
C VAL A 28 0.63 -8.47 1.54
N LEU A 29 -0.21 -7.87 2.37
CA LEU A 29 -1.66 -7.93 2.23
C LEU A 29 -2.13 -6.62 1.61
N SER A 30 -2.92 -6.68 0.54
CA SER A 30 -3.67 -5.52 0.07
C SER A 30 -4.96 -5.36 0.87
N THR A 31 -5.50 -4.15 0.93
CA THR A 31 -6.63 -3.82 1.79
C THR A 31 -7.84 -3.29 1.03
N ASN A 32 -9.00 -3.34 1.68
CA ASN A 32 -10.24 -2.73 1.18
C ASN A 32 -10.21 -1.20 1.14
N ALA A 33 -9.23 -0.55 1.79
CA ALA A 33 -9.03 0.89 1.68
C ALA A 33 -8.36 1.21 0.34
N ARG A 34 -8.99 2.03 -0.50
CA ARG A 34 -8.53 2.31 -1.87
C ARG A 34 -8.31 3.79 -2.13
N PHE A 35 -7.29 4.09 -2.94
CA PHE A 35 -7.15 5.37 -3.61
C PHE A 35 -7.82 5.29 -4.97
N TYR A 36 -8.53 6.35 -5.34
CA TYR A 36 -9.24 6.50 -6.60
C TYR A 36 -8.60 7.62 -7.41
N ALA A 37 -8.54 7.41 -8.72
CA ALA A 37 -8.18 8.42 -9.70
C ALA A 37 -9.29 8.53 -10.74
N ILE A 38 -9.72 9.76 -11.03
CA ILE A 38 -10.69 10.08 -12.05
C ILE A 38 -9.97 10.92 -13.10
N VAL A 39 -9.96 10.45 -14.35
CA VAL A 39 -9.38 11.17 -15.49
C VAL A 39 -10.48 11.44 -16.52
N LYS A 40 -10.64 12.68 -16.93
CA LYS A 40 -11.62 13.11 -17.93
C LYS A 40 -11.09 14.31 -18.72
N PRO A 41 -11.67 14.65 -19.89
CA PRO A 41 -11.28 15.87 -20.61
C PRO A 41 -11.59 17.12 -19.78
N LEU A 42 -10.73 18.13 -19.88
CA LEU A 42 -10.93 19.42 -19.22
C LEU A 42 -11.90 20.32 -20.02
N HIS A 43 -11.85 20.23 -21.35
CA HIS A 43 -12.66 21.00 -22.28
C HIS A 43 -13.52 20.07 -23.15
N GLU A 44 -14.80 20.41 -23.33
CA GLU A 44 -15.73 19.62 -24.16
C GLU A 44 -15.54 19.85 -25.66
N GLN A 45 -15.00 21.02 -26.05
CA GLN A 45 -14.69 21.38 -27.42
C GLN A 45 -13.23 21.80 -27.54
N THR A 46 -12.55 21.32 -28.58
CA THR A 46 -11.20 21.77 -28.91
C THR A 46 -11.30 23.16 -29.54
N GLU A 47 -10.97 24.22 -28.80
CA GLU A 47 -10.77 25.52 -29.42
C GLU A 47 -9.55 25.41 -30.34
N ALA A 48 -9.81 25.43 -31.64
CA ALA A 48 -8.78 25.41 -32.65
C ALA A 48 -8.13 26.78 -32.70
N GLU A 49 -7.10 27.02 -31.88
CA GLU A 49 -6.19 28.14 -32.13
C GLU A 49 -4.73 27.73 -32.21
N SER A 50 -4.15 28.22 -33.30
CA SER A 50 -2.81 28.03 -33.81
C SER A 50 -1.81 28.84 -32.98
N GLY A 51 -0.69 28.25 -32.58
CA GLY A 51 0.43 29.04 -32.05
C GLY A 51 1.46 28.25 -31.26
N SER A 52 2.55 27.88 -31.95
CA SER A 52 3.91 27.63 -31.44
C SER A 52 4.09 27.01 -30.03
N GLY A 53 4.42 25.72 -30.02
CA GLY A 53 4.73 24.93 -28.82
C GLY A 53 3.44 24.45 -28.14
N GLU A 54 2.99 23.25 -28.47
CA GLU A 54 1.67 22.76 -28.04
C GLU A 54 1.70 22.43 -26.54
N TRP A 55 1.28 23.40 -25.74
CA TRP A 55 1.03 23.26 -24.32
C TRP A 55 -0.45 22.95 -24.09
N VAL A 56 -0.75 21.90 -23.32
CA VAL A 56 -2.11 21.53 -22.94
C VAL A 56 -2.35 21.78 -21.45
N ASP A 57 -3.58 22.13 -21.10
CA ASP A 57 -3.97 22.38 -19.72
C ASP A 57 -4.24 21.10 -18.95
N VAL A 58 -3.69 21.01 -17.75
CA VAL A 58 -3.89 19.91 -16.82
C VAL A 58 -4.32 20.47 -15.48
N LYS A 59 -5.49 20.03 -15.01
CA LYS A 59 -6.03 20.34 -13.70
C LYS A 59 -5.90 19.12 -12.79
N LEU A 60 -5.29 19.31 -11.63
CA LEU A 60 -5.23 18.32 -10.56
C LEU A 60 -6.05 18.78 -9.37
N THR A 61 -7.07 18.01 -9.01
CA THR A 61 -7.93 18.29 -7.85
C THR A 61 -7.73 17.24 -6.77
N SER A 62 -7.49 17.68 -5.53
CA SER A 62 -7.43 16.84 -4.32
C SER A 62 -8.44 17.38 -3.29
N PRO A 63 -9.73 17.03 -3.41
CA PRO A 63 -10.80 17.62 -2.59
C PRO A 63 -10.59 17.49 -1.08
N GLN A 64 -10.08 16.34 -0.63
CA GLN A 64 -9.83 16.08 0.80
C GLN A 64 -8.76 16.99 1.40
N LEU A 65 -7.85 17.53 0.57
CA LEU A 65 -6.82 18.48 0.97
C LEU A 65 -7.22 19.93 0.67
N SER A 66 -8.41 20.16 0.08
CA SER A 66 -8.81 21.46 -0.46
C SER A 66 -7.75 22.08 -1.38
N ARG A 67 -7.07 21.23 -2.17
CA ARG A 67 -6.01 21.64 -3.12
C ARG A 67 -6.47 21.47 -4.56
N GLU A 68 -6.16 22.48 -5.35
CA GLU A 68 -6.27 22.47 -6.80
C GLU A 68 -4.98 23.04 -7.39
N SER A 69 -4.38 22.32 -8.33
CA SER A 69 -3.17 22.74 -9.04
C SER A 69 -3.45 22.74 -10.54
N LEU A 70 -3.03 23.81 -11.21
CA LEU A 70 -3.10 23.94 -12.66
C LEU A 70 -1.69 23.83 -13.25
N TYR A 71 -1.57 23.09 -14.35
CA TYR A 71 -0.30 22.87 -15.02
C TYR A 71 -0.43 23.07 -16.53
N LYS A 72 0.65 23.54 -17.16
CA LYS A 72 0.87 23.41 -18.60
C LYS A 72 1.73 22.17 -18.86
N LEU A 73 1.28 21.31 -19.76
CA LEU A 73 2.00 20.12 -20.22
C LEU A 73 2.47 20.32 -21.66
N SER A 74 3.77 20.20 -21.91
CA SER A 74 4.32 20.23 -23.28
C SER A 74 4.14 18.88 -23.95
N LEU A 75 3.55 18.86 -25.15
CA LEU A 75 3.41 17.65 -25.94
C LEU A 75 4.69 17.19 -26.64
N GLU A 76 5.71 18.07 -26.75
CA GLU A 76 6.98 17.75 -27.40
C GLU A 76 7.89 16.89 -26.52
N ASN A 77 7.93 17.17 -25.22
CA ASN A 77 8.86 16.55 -24.28
C ASN A 77 8.22 16.06 -22.97
N PHE A 78 6.89 16.13 -22.87
CA PHE A 78 6.11 15.73 -21.70
C PHE A 78 6.53 16.46 -20.41
N THR A 79 7.08 17.68 -20.52
CA THR A 79 7.42 18.50 -19.35
C THR A 79 6.17 19.17 -18.80
N ILE A 80 6.08 19.23 -17.47
CA ILE A 80 4.96 19.85 -16.76
C ILE A 80 5.47 21.11 -16.06
N GLN A 81 4.74 22.22 -16.21
CA GLN A 81 5.01 23.49 -15.55
C GLN A 81 3.80 23.91 -14.72
N SER A 82 3.99 24.17 -13.43
CA SER A 82 2.93 24.66 -12.54
C SER A 82 2.58 26.11 -12.86
N ILE A 83 1.28 26.40 -12.96
CA ILE A 83 0.73 27.73 -13.21
C ILE A 83 0.24 28.29 -11.86
N GLY A 84 1.11 28.96 -11.11
CA GLY A 84 0.72 29.65 -9.87
C GLY A 84 1.84 29.82 -8.82
N LEU A 85 1.58 30.68 -7.82
CA LEU A 85 2.46 30.96 -6.67
C LEU A 85 2.32 29.93 -5.52
N SER A 86 1.36 28.99 -5.62
CA SER A 86 1.12 27.96 -4.61
C SER A 86 2.10 26.79 -4.80
N GLU A 87 3.04 26.64 -3.86
CA GLU A 87 4.18 25.73 -3.93
C GLU A 87 3.86 24.23 -3.70
N SER A 88 2.60 23.82 -3.49
CA SER A 88 2.31 22.41 -3.18
C SER A 88 2.32 21.52 -4.43
N LYS A 89 3.52 21.21 -4.93
CA LYS A 89 3.74 20.24 -6.02
C LYS A 89 3.37 18.84 -5.55
N ASN A 90 2.65 18.08 -6.38
CA ASN A 90 2.42 16.66 -6.15
C ASN A 90 3.28 15.84 -7.12
N LEU A 91 4.56 15.69 -6.78
CA LEU A 91 5.55 15.01 -7.61
C LEU A 91 5.12 13.60 -8.02
N PHE A 92 4.36 12.89 -7.18
CA PHE A 92 3.85 11.56 -7.48
C PHE A 92 2.86 11.57 -8.64
N VAL A 93 1.96 12.55 -8.69
CA VAL A 93 0.98 12.70 -9.78
C VAL A 93 1.64 13.30 -11.02
N GLU A 94 2.54 14.26 -10.84
CA GLU A 94 3.31 14.87 -11.93
C GLU A 94 4.10 13.79 -12.69
N HIS A 95 4.92 12.99 -12.01
CA HIS A 95 5.64 11.91 -12.66
C HIS A 95 4.71 10.81 -13.19
N ALA A 96 3.62 10.47 -12.49
CA ALA A 96 2.64 9.53 -13.04
C ALA A 96 2.10 10.00 -14.41
N LEU A 97 1.83 11.30 -14.55
CA LEU A 97 1.41 11.89 -15.81
C LEU A 97 2.49 11.84 -16.89
N GLN A 98 3.70 12.33 -16.59
CA GLN A 98 4.81 12.37 -17.56
C GLN A 98 5.15 10.98 -18.10
N TYR A 99 5.31 10.00 -17.21
CA TYR A 99 5.72 8.64 -17.59
C TYR A 99 4.59 7.88 -18.30
N SER A 100 3.32 8.14 -17.96
CA SER A 100 2.19 7.52 -18.68
C SER A 100 2.07 8.05 -20.11
N LEU A 101 2.27 9.35 -20.32
CA LEU A 101 2.25 9.96 -21.66
C LEU A 101 3.44 9.52 -22.51
N ALA A 102 4.63 9.50 -21.92
CA ALA A 102 5.81 8.98 -22.59
C ALA A 102 5.63 7.52 -22.98
N ALA A 103 5.01 6.70 -22.12
CA ALA A 103 4.70 5.30 -22.43
C ALA A 103 3.69 5.18 -23.58
N ALA A 104 2.61 5.97 -23.54
CA ALA A 104 1.62 6.01 -24.62
C ALA A 104 2.26 6.37 -25.96
N HIS A 105 3.10 7.42 -25.98
CA HIS A 105 3.82 7.82 -27.17
C HIS A 105 4.81 6.74 -27.62
N GLY A 106 5.59 6.15 -26.72
CA GLY A 106 6.57 5.12 -27.07
C GLY A 106 5.99 3.79 -27.56
N ILE A 107 4.76 3.45 -27.17
CA ILE A 107 4.07 2.20 -27.54
C ILE A 107 3.27 2.36 -28.85
N PHE A 108 2.70 3.54 -29.10
CA PHE A 108 1.78 3.76 -30.21
C PHE A 108 2.46 3.91 -31.57
N ASP A 109 1.80 3.38 -32.60
CA ASP A 109 2.13 3.70 -33.99
C ASP A 109 1.73 5.14 -34.36
N LYS A 110 2.11 5.57 -35.56
CA LYS A 110 1.85 6.94 -36.02
C LYS A 110 0.36 7.32 -35.99
N ASN A 111 -0.54 6.42 -36.34
CA ASN A 111 -1.98 6.69 -36.39
C ASN A 111 -2.57 6.86 -34.98
N LYS A 112 -2.13 6.02 -34.04
CA LYS A 112 -2.51 6.13 -32.63
C LYS A 112 -1.90 7.36 -31.97
N LYS A 113 -0.69 7.79 -32.36
CA LYS A 113 -0.08 9.06 -31.92
C LYS A 113 -0.92 10.28 -32.34
N ASP A 114 -1.40 10.32 -33.58
CA ASP A 114 -2.29 11.42 -34.03
C ASP A 114 -3.62 11.44 -33.25
N SER A 115 -4.13 10.26 -32.89
CA SER A 115 -5.36 10.12 -32.08
C SER A 115 -5.14 10.56 -30.63
N LEU A 116 -3.99 10.17 -30.05
CA LEU A 116 -3.54 10.59 -28.72
C LEU A 116 -3.37 12.12 -28.66
N HIS A 117 -2.77 12.73 -29.68
CA HIS A 117 -2.60 14.17 -29.78
C HIS A 117 -3.93 14.91 -29.71
N ARG A 118 -4.91 14.52 -30.54
CA ARG A 118 -6.27 15.10 -30.52
C ARG A 118 -6.97 14.93 -29.18
N LEU A 119 -6.74 13.80 -28.50
CA LEU A 119 -7.29 13.55 -27.16
C LEU A 119 -6.70 14.52 -26.14
N LEU A 120 -5.39 14.77 -26.19
CA LEU A 120 -4.69 15.66 -25.26
C LEU A 120 -5.02 17.14 -25.46
N LEU A 121 -5.38 17.57 -26.68
CA LEU A 121 -5.86 18.92 -26.95
C LEU A 121 -7.14 19.29 -26.19
N GLN A 122 -7.88 18.31 -25.65
CA GLN A 122 -9.03 18.55 -24.78
C GLN A 122 -8.62 18.93 -23.35
N GLY A 123 -7.33 18.91 -23.03
CA GLY A 123 -6.80 19.03 -21.67
C GLY A 123 -7.16 17.83 -20.79
N LEU A 124 -6.60 17.79 -19.58
CA LEU A 124 -6.82 16.71 -18.61
C LEU A 124 -7.33 17.27 -17.29
N ASP A 125 -8.46 16.76 -16.81
CA ASP A 125 -8.93 16.94 -15.43
C ASP A 125 -8.71 15.64 -14.66
N ILE A 126 -7.78 15.69 -13.69
CA ILE A 126 -7.38 14.59 -12.84
C ILE A 126 -7.87 14.88 -11.41
N THR A 127 -8.71 14.01 -10.87
CA THR A 127 -9.13 14.07 -9.47
C THR A 127 -8.61 12.86 -8.71
N VAL A 128 -7.98 13.07 -7.55
CA VAL A 128 -7.52 12.00 -6.65
C VAL A 128 -8.29 12.00 -5.33
N LEU A 129 -8.67 10.81 -4.86
CA LEU A 129 -9.46 10.60 -3.64
C LEU A 129 -8.93 9.37 -2.90
N GLY A 130 -8.70 9.43 -1.59
CA GLY A 130 -8.33 8.28 -0.76
C GLY A 130 -9.41 7.98 0.27
N CYS A 131 -9.71 6.69 0.50
CA CYS A 131 -10.52 6.29 1.65
C CYS A 131 -9.99 6.92 2.94
N ASN A 132 -10.89 7.20 3.89
CA ASN A 132 -10.54 7.87 5.14
C ASN A 132 -9.44 7.11 5.90
N ASP A 133 -9.39 5.78 5.80
CA ASP A 133 -8.40 4.92 6.44
C ASP A 133 -6.94 5.20 6.03
N PHE A 134 -6.65 5.94 4.96
CA PHE A 134 -5.29 6.35 4.61
C PHE A 134 -4.73 7.47 5.50
N TYR A 135 -5.60 8.15 6.23
CA TYR A 135 -5.30 9.35 7.00
C TYR A 135 -5.73 9.18 8.45
N SER A 136 -5.03 9.84 9.36
CA SER A 136 -5.46 9.89 10.76
C SER A 136 -6.60 10.90 10.92
N TYR A 137 -7.75 10.41 11.40
CA TYR A 137 -8.89 11.23 11.83
C TYR A 137 -8.94 11.41 13.34
N ARG A 138 -7.91 10.92 14.06
CA ARG A 138 -7.85 10.90 15.53
C ARG A 138 -8.14 12.28 16.14
N ASN A 139 -7.40 13.30 15.72
CA ASN A 139 -7.55 14.65 16.25
C ASN A 139 -8.97 15.21 16.02
N GLN A 140 -9.60 14.85 14.89
CA GLN A 140 -10.97 15.27 14.58
C GLN A 140 -12.01 14.54 15.43
N ILE A 141 -11.79 13.25 15.71
CA ILE A 141 -12.62 12.44 16.62
C ILE A 141 -12.54 13.02 18.04
N GLU A 142 -11.32 13.24 18.54
CA GLU A 142 -11.07 13.79 19.87
C GLU A 142 -11.64 15.21 20.01
N ALA A 143 -11.48 16.07 19.00
CA ALA A 143 -12.04 17.43 19.00
C ALA A 143 -13.58 17.46 19.03
N ARG A 144 -14.24 16.39 18.55
CA ARG A 144 -15.71 16.22 18.65
C ARG A 144 -16.15 15.57 19.97
N GLY A 145 -15.22 15.24 20.87
CA GLY A 145 -15.50 14.52 22.11
C GLY A 145 -16.02 13.09 21.89
N LEU A 146 -15.74 12.51 20.72
CA LEU A 146 -16.15 11.15 20.36
C LEU A 146 -15.11 10.13 20.86
N PRO A 147 -15.52 8.89 21.21
CA PRO A 147 -14.58 7.85 21.61
C PRO A 147 -13.77 7.35 20.40
N LEU A 148 -12.55 6.86 20.63
CA LEU A 148 -11.66 6.34 19.58
C LEU A 148 -12.07 4.93 19.14
N THR A 149 -13.21 4.82 18.47
CA THR A 149 -13.77 3.55 17.99
C THR A 149 -13.95 3.56 16.46
N PRO A 150 -14.06 2.37 15.83
CA PRO A 150 -14.43 2.27 14.43
C PRO A 150 -15.74 3.00 14.08
N GLU A 151 -16.73 2.98 14.97
CA GLU A 151 -18.02 3.66 14.76
C GLU A 151 -17.86 5.18 14.68
N SER A 152 -16.98 5.75 15.50
CA SER A 152 -16.64 7.18 15.39
C SER A 152 -15.98 7.50 14.06
N LEU A 153 -15.09 6.64 13.54
CA LEU A 153 -14.48 6.81 12.22
C LEU A 153 -15.52 6.66 11.10
N LEU A 154 -16.46 5.72 11.22
CA LEU A 154 -17.58 5.53 10.30
C LEU A 154 -18.54 6.71 10.24
N SER A 155 -18.60 7.53 11.31
CA SER A 155 -19.48 8.71 11.35
C SER A 155 -19.03 9.83 10.39
N PHE A 156 -17.79 9.78 9.90
CA PHE A 156 -17.30 10.73 8.89
C PHE A 156 -17.79 10.32 7.51
N THR A 157 -18.18 11.32 6.71
CA THR A 157 -18.54 11.09 5.31
C THR A 157 -17.35 10.46 4.57
N PRO A 158 -17.60 9.54 3.61
CA PRO A 158 -16.54 9.06 2.74
C PRO A 158 -15.81 10.23 2.07
N PHE A 159 -14.48 10.14 2.00
CA PHE A 159 -13.62 11.18 1.43
C PHE A 159 -13.75 12.53 2.17
N ALA A 160 -13.83 12.49 3.50
CA ALA A 160 -13.88 13.70 4.33
C ALA A 160 -12.60 14.54 4.19
N SER A 161 -12.72 15.83 4.49
CA SER A 161 -11.58 16.75 4.53
C SER A 161 -10.61 16.36 5.64
N ILE A 162 -9.33 16.37 5.30
CA ILE A 162 -8.24 16.02 6.20
C ILE A 162 -7.83 17.27 6.98
N THR A 163 -7.55 17.13 8.27
CA THR A 163 -6.94 18.20 9.06
C THR A 163 -5.42 18.11 8.95
N PHE A 164 -4.78 19.23 8.64
CA PHE A 164 -3.33 19.34 8.63
C PHE A 164 -2.78 19.41 10.06
N ASN A 165 -1.62 18.82 10.29
CA ASN A 165 -0.92 19.00 11.56
C ASN A 165 -0.48 20.47 11.68
N ALA A 166 -0.71 21.09 12.84
CA ALA A 166 -0.23 22.45 13.09
C ALA A 166 1.31 22.49 13.04
N GLU A 167 1.88 23.54 12.45
CA GLU A 167 3.32 23.81 12.50
C GLU A 167 3.72 24.19 13.94
N GLU A 168 4.05 23.21 14.78
CA GLU A 168 4.65 23.51 16.09
C GLU A 168 6.09 23.98 15.88
N SER A 169 6.35 25.26 16.23
CA SER A 169 7.61 25.98 16.09
C SER A 169 8.70 25.56 17.09
N SER A 170 8.86 24.25 17.35
CA SER A 170 9.93 23.72 18.19
C SER A 170 10.81 22.77 17.38
N SER A 171 12.05 23.20 17.21
CA SER A 171 13.12 22.57 16.44
C SER A 171 13.60 21.25 17.04
N GLU A 172 12.83 20.15 16.91
CA GLU A 172 13.42 18.80 17.02
C GLU A 172 12.65 17.64 16.37
N ASN A 173 11.43 17.80 15.84
CA ASN A 173 10.80 16.77 14.98
C ASN A 173 9.64 17.38 14.18
N CYS A 174 9.86 17.77 12.92
CA CYS A 174 8.78 18.23 12.04
C CYS A 174 7.80 17.08 11.79
N LYS A 175 6.60 17.15 12.40
CA LYS A 175 5.49 16.24 12.08
C LYS A 175 5.14 16.42 10.60
N PRO A 176 4.80 15.34 9.87
CA PRO A 176 4.39 15.47 8.49
C PRO A 176 3.13 16.34 8.40
N GLU A 177 3.01 17.14 7.34
CA GLU A 177 1.86 18.02 7.08
C GLU A 177 0.52 17.27 7.20
N VAL A 178 0.49 16.02 6.74
CA VAL A 178 -0.66 15.11 6.83
C VAL A 178 -0.26 13.85 7.60
N ALA A 179 -0.98 13.54 8.68
CA ALA A 179 -0.83 12.29 9.41
C ALA A 179 -1.39 11.11 8.60
N LYS A 180 -0.56 10.11 8.35
CA LYS A 180 -0.87 8.92 7.53
C LYS A 180 -0.86 7.67 8.41
N THR A 181 -1.68 6.69 8.05
CA THR A 181 -1.85 5.42 8.80
C THR A 181 -0.86 4.32 8.40
N GLY A 182 0.10 4.60 7.50
CA GLY A 182 1.10 3.61 7.05
C GLY A 182 0.64 2.65 5.94
N LEU A 183 -0.60 2.80 5.44
CA LEU A 183 -1.18 1.99 4.35
C LEU A 183 -0.51 2.16 2.97
N GLY A 184 0.52 3.00 2.84
CA GLY A 184 1.20 3.23 1.56
C GLY A 184 0.44 4.16 0.62
N SER A 185 -0.10 5.27 1.14
CA SER A 185 -0.93 6.21 0.39
C SER A 185 -0.30 6.71 -0.91
N SER A 186 1.02 6.96 -0.95
CA SER A 186 1.71 7.41 -2.16
C SER A 186 1.74 6.33 -3.24
N ALA A 187 1.97 5.07 -2.86
CA ALA A 187 1.98 3.96 -3.81
C ALA A 187 0.58 3.71 -4.38
N ALA A 188 -0.44 3.63 -3.51
CA ALA A 188 -1.82 3.46 -3.95
C ALA A 188 -2.29 4.61 -4.86
N MET A 189 -1.99 5.86 -4.51
CA MET A 189 -2.30 7.03 -5.33
C MET A 189 -1.59 7.00 -6.68
N THR A 190 -0.27 6.78 -6.71
CA THR A 190 0.50 6.69 -7.97
C THR A 190 -0.05 5.58 -8.86
N THR A 191 -0.30 4.39 -8.32
CA THR A 191 -0.85 3.26 -9.09
C THR A 191 -2.23 3.57 -9.64
N ALA A 192 -3.14 4.16 -8.86
CA ALA A 192 -4.47 4.53 -9.34
C ALA A 192 -4.37 5.55 -10.49
N VAL A 193 -3.57 6.61 -10.32
CA VAL A 193 -3.39 7.65 -11.35
C VAL A 193 -2.78 7.08 -12.63
N VAL A 194 -1.71 6.29 -12.54
CA VAL A 194 -1.09 5.64 -13.70
C VAL A 194 -2.08 4.72 -14.41
N ALA A 195 -2.83 3.91 -13.66
CA ALA A 195 -3.85 3.04 -14.24
C ALA A 195 -4.95 3.82 -14.96
N ALA A 196 -5.45 4.91 -14.36
CA ALA A 196 -6.48 5.75 -14.99
C ALA A 196 -5.96 6.42 -16.25
N LEU A 197 -4.74 6.96 -16.21
CA LEU A 197 -4.12 7.60 -17.37
C LEU A 197 -3.86 6.59 -18.49
N LEU A 198 -3.19 5.48 -18.24
CA LEU A 198 -2.90 4.48 -19.27
C LEU A 198 -4.18 3.93 -19.90
N ASN A 199 -5.25 3.73 -19.11
CA ASN A 199 -6.54 3.29 -19.62
C ASN A 199 -7.25 4.40 -20.43
N TYR A 200 -7.21 5.66 -19.95
CA TYR A 200 -7.76 6.82 -20.66
C TYR A 200 -7.07 7.08 -22.00
N LEU A 201 -5.74 6.91 -22.05
CA LEU A 201 -4.93 7.08 -23.25
C LEU A 201 -5.04 5.88 -24.22
N GLY A 202 -5.70 4.79 -23.81
CA GLY A 202 -5.87 3.57 -24.62
C GLY A 202 -4.62 2.69 -24.72
N VAL A 203 -3.69 2.80 -23.76
CA VAL A 203 -2.48 1.97 -23.67
C VAL A 203 -2.80 0.60 -23.08
N VAL A 204 -3.69 0.57 -22.10
CA VAL A 204 -4.18 -0.65 -21.42
C VAL A 204 -5.71 -0.68 -21.45
N ASN A 205 -6.29 -1.86 -21.28
CA ASN A 205 -7.73 -2.06 -21.14
C ASN A 205 -8.02 -2.82 -19.84
N LEU A 206 -8.18 -2.07 -18.74
CA LEU A 206 -8.45 -2.66 -17.44
C LEU A 206 -9.91 -3.13 -17.37
N SER A 207 -10.12 -4.41 -17.07
CA SER A 207 -11.45 -4.98 -16.92
C SER A 207 -12.05 -4.66 -15.54
N SER A 208 -13.36 -4.38 -15.49
CA SER A 208 -14.11 -4.17 -14.24
C SER A 208 -14.43 -5.47 -13.49
N SER A 209 -14.24 -6.62 -14.15
CA SER A 209 -14.44 -7.95 -13.58
C SER A 209 -13.35 -8.88 -14.08
N ARG A 210 -12.57 -9.49 -13.17
CA ARG A 210 -11.61 -10.55 -13.51
C ARG A 210 -12.37 -11.77 -14.06
N GLY A 211 -12.59 -11.80 -15.37
CA GLY A 211 -13.35 -12.83 -16.05
C GLY A 211 -13.06 -12.87 -17.54
N GLN A 212 -12.55 -14.03 -17.97
CA GLN A 212 -12.35 -14.56 -19.33
C GLN A 212 -10.95 -14.42 -19.97
N ASP A 213 -10.21 -13.30 -19.85
CA ASP A 213 -8.88 -13.15 -20.51
C ASP A 213 -7.71 -12.86 -19.55
N LYS A 214 -7.36 -13.84 -18.71
CA LYS A 214 -6.29 -13.71 -17.68
C LYS A 214 -4.91 -13.31 -18.23
N GLU A 215 -4.60 -13.65 -19.49
CA GLU A 215 -3.28 -13.40 -20.06
C GLU A 215 -3.09 -11.96 -20.54
N ASN A 216 -4.13 -11.35 -21.12
CA ASN A 216 -4.10 -9.93 -21.50
C ASN A 216 -4.19 -9.02 -20.27
N ASP A 217 -5.06 -9.37 -19.30
CA ASP A 217 -5.11 -8.67 -18.01
C ASP A 217 -3.71 -8.65 -17.33
N SER A 218 -2.94 -9.74 -17.44
CA SER A 218 -1.59 -9.79 -16.85
C SER A 218 -0.61 -8.82 -17.54
N LYS A 219 -0.64 -8.71 -18.88
CA LYS A 219 0.28 -7.82 -19.61
C LYS A 219 -0.02 -6.35 -19.34
N ASP A 220 -1.29 -5.99 -19.31
CA ASP A 220 -1.73 -4.62 -19.00
C ASP A 220 -1.37 -4.24 -17.57
N LEU A 221 -1.55 -5.15 -16.61
CA LEU A 221 -1.09 -4.94 -15.23
C LEU A 221 0.43 -4.80 -15.13
N ASP A 222 1.20 -5.54 -15.92
CA ASP A 222 2.67 -5.40 -15.96
C ASP A 222 3.10 -4.03 -16.49
N ILE A 223 2.42 -3.49 -17.51
CA ILE A 223 2.65 -2.10 -17.97
C ILE A 223 2.33 -1.12 -16.84
N VAL A 224 1.15 -1.25 -16.20
CA VAL A 224 0.78 -0.40 -15.06
C VAL A 224 1.84 -0.48 -13.95
N HIS A 225 2.32 -1.67 -13.60
CA HIS A 225 3.35 -1.86 -12.59
C HIS A 225 4.66 -1.16 -12.94
N VAL A 226 5.19 -1.38 -14.14
CA VAL A 226 6.46 -0.80 -14.57
C VAL A 226 6.40 0.72 -14.56
N ILE A 227 5.33 1.31 -15.11
CA ILE A 227 5.16 2.77 -15.17
C ILE A 227 4.94 3.36 -13.77
N ALA A 228 4.07 2.77 -12.95
CA ALA A 228 3.82 3.23 -11.58
C ALA A 228 5.06 3.11 -10.69
N GLN A 229 5.81 2.02 -10.82
CA GLN A 229 7.02 1.79 -10.04
C GLN A 229 8.12 2.79 -10.42
N THR A 230 8.27 3.06 -11.71
CA THR A 230 9.23 4.05 -12.22
C THR A 230 8.86 5.45 -11.72
N ALA A 231 7.62 5.89 -11.94
CA ALA A 231 7.14 7.20 -11.51
C ALA A 231 7.28 7.39 -9.98
N HIS A 232 6.95 6.37 -9.20
CA HIS A 232 7.06 6.41 -7.73
C HIS A 232 8.52 6.51 -7.27
N CYS A 233 9.44 5.72 -7.85
CA CYS A 233 10.87 5.77 -7.52
C CYS A 233 11.48 7.14 -7.81
N ILE A 234 11.11 7.77 -8.94
CA ILE A 234 11.59 9.10 -9.33
C ILE A 234 11.02 10.17 -8.39
N ALA A 235 9.71 10.13 -8.12
CA ALA A 235 9.05 11.03 -7.17
C ALA A 235 9.64 10.93 -5.76
N GLN A 236 10.02 9.72 -5.34
CA GLN A 236 10.62 9.47 -4.03
C GLN A 236 12.13 9.82 -3.98
N GLY A 237 12.78 10.01 -5.13
CA GLY A 237 14.21 10.26 -5.24
C GLY A 237 15.10 9.07 -4.84
N LYS A 238 14.54 7.86 -4.73
CA LYS A 238 15.28 6.65 -4.38
C LYS A 238 14.57 5.40 -4.90
N VAL A 239 15.33 4.34 -5.12
CA VAL A 239 14.75 3.02 -5.39
C VAL A 239 14.35 2.38 -4.05
N GLY A 240 13.04 2.26 -3.81
CA GLY A 240 12.46 1.48 -2.71
C GLY A 240 12.29 0.00 -3.04
N SER A 241 11.82 -0.81 -2.09
CA SER A 241 11.55 -2.24 -2.28
C SER A 241 10.63 -2.54 -3.47
N GLY A 242 9.66 -1.66 -3.74
CA GLY A 242 8.65 -1.81 -4.79
C GLY A 242 7.49 -2.73 -4.42
N PHE A 243 7.48 -3.27 -3.19
CA PHE A 243 6.40 -4.16 -2.75
C PHE A 243 5.06 -3.43 -2.64
N ASP A 244 5.08 -2.13 -2.32
CA ASP A 244 3.91 -1.29 -2.12
C ASP A 244 3.18 -1.04 -3.44
N ILE A 245 3.91 -0.57 -4.47
CA ILE A 245 3.38 -0.45 -5.83
C ILE A 245 2.97 -1.81 -6.38
N SER A 246 3.79 -2.84 -6.18
CA SER A 246 3.45 -4.19 -6.64
C SER A 246 2.14 -4.69 -6.02
N SER A 247 1.93 -4.51 -4.71
CA SER A 247 0.67 -4.91 -4.06
C SER A 247 -0.52 -4.06 -4.50
N ALA A 248 -0.31 -2.77 -4.77
CA ALA A 248 -1.34 -1.89 -5.31
C ALA A 248 -1.79 -2.32 -6.72
N VAL A 249 -0.89 -2.92 -7.51
CA VAL A 249 -1.22 -3.42 -8.86
C VAL A 249 -1.84 -4.81 -8.82
N TYR A 250 -1.20 -5.76 -8.12
CA TYR A 250 -1.56 -7.18 -8.24
C TYR A 250 -2.43 -7.71 -7.10
N GLY A 251 -2.44 -7.02 -5.95
CA GLY A 251 -3.13 -7.44 -4.73
C GLY A 251 -2.22 -8.13 -3.71
N SER A 252 -2.82 -8.90 -2.79
CA SER A 252 -2.10 -9.63 -1.74
C SER A 252 -1.13 -10.65 -2.36
N GLN A 253 0.09 -10.70 -1.81
CA GLN A 253 1.17 -11.45 -2.43
C GLN A 253 2.33 -11.76 -1.48
N ARG A 254 3.10 -12.79 -1.82
CA ARG A 254 4.51 -12.84 -1.47
C ARG A 254 5.30 -12.13 -2.56
N TYR A 255 6.15 -11.21 -2.14
CA TYR A 255 6.95 -10.38 -3.04
C TYR A 255 8.45 -10.49 -2.74
N VAL A 256 9.28 -10.55 -3.80
CA VAL A 256 10.73 -10.31 -3.76
C VAL A 256 11.04 -9.14 -4.67
N ARG A 257 11.79 -8.17 -4.15
CA ARG A 257 12.21 -6.94 -4.81
C ARG A 257 12.95 -7.18 -6.14
N PHE A 258 12.75 -6.33 -7.14
CA PHE A 258 13.55 -6.28 -8.38
C PHE A 258 14.96 -5.73 -8.15
N SER A 259 15.89 -6.09 -9.02
CA SER A 259 17.25 -5.54 -9.08
C SER A 259 17.20 -4.06 -9.52
N PRO A 260 17.77 -3.12 -8.74
CA PRO A 260 17.66 -1.68 -9.01
C PRO A 260 18.15 -1.25 -10.40
N ASP A 261 19.03 -2.03 -11.04
CA ASP A 261 19.67 -1.74 -12.32
C ASP A 261 18.68 -1.44 -13.46
N VAL A 262 17.47 -2.03 -13.40
CA VAL A 262 16.41 -1.81 -14.39
C VAL A 262 15.91 -0.36 -14.42
N LEU A 263 16.12 0.41 -13.33
CA LEU A 263 15.71 1.80 -13.21
C LEU A 263 16.86 2.81 -13.33
N THR A 264 18.10 2.35 -13.52
CA THR A 264 19.28 3.24 -13.58
C THR A 264 19.13 4.28 -14.68
N THR A 265 18.68 3.87 -15.88
CA THR A 265 18.44 4.78 -17.01
C THR A 265 17.43 5.87 -16.67
N ALA A 266 16.36 5.53 -15.93
CA ALA A 266 15.36 6.50 -15.49
C ALA A 266 15.95 7.56 -14.55
N GLN A 267 16.92 7.17 -13.71
CA GLN A 267 17.52 8.02 -12.69
C GLN A 267 18.64 8.92 -13.25
N THR A 268 19.31 8.50 -14.32
CA THR A 268 20.45 9.20 -14.93
C THR A 268 20.12 9.94 -16.23
N ALA A 269 18.90 9.75 -16.77
CA ALA A 269 18.44 10.40 -18.00
C ALA A 269 18.24 11.92 -17.80
N VAL A 270 19.34 12.67 -17.82
CA VAL A 270 19.33 14.15 -17.86
C VAL A 270 19.30 14.67 -19.30
N LYS A 271 19.61 13.82 -20.30
CA LYS A 271 19.78 14.22 -21.71
C LYS A 271 19.01 13.38 -22.73
N GLU A 272 18.45 12.23 -22.35
CA GLU A 272 17.71 11.35 -23.27
C GLU A 272 16.23 11.73 -23.32
N PRO A 273 15.56 11.62 -24.49
CA PRO A 273 14.11 11.81 -24.56
C PRO A 273 13.38 10.82 -23.66
N LEU A 274 12.39 11.30 -22.89
CA LEU A 274 11.66 10.48 -21.92
C LEU A 274 10.98 9.25 -22.56
N GLU A 275 10.58 9.37 -23.84
CA GLU A 275 10.05 8.28 -24.64
C GLU A 275 11.05 7.12 -24.81
N GLU A 276 12.31 7.42 -25.13
CA GLU A 276 13.33 6.38 -25.33
C GLU A 276 13.64 5.67 -24.00
N VAL A 277 13.74 6.46 -22.93
CA VAL A 277 13.95 5.98 -21.56
C VAL A 277 12.84 5.00 -21.17
N ILE A 278 11.57 5.36 -21.35
CA ILE A 278 10.46 4.53 -20.92
C ILE A 278 10.30 3.27 -21.77
N VAL A 279 10.55 3.34 -23.09
CA VAL A 279 10.58 2.17 -23.95
C VAL A 279 11.70 1.21 -23.54
N GLY A 280 12.86 1.74 -23.14
CA GLY A 280 13.95 0.96 -22.57
C GLY A 280 13.55 0.24 -21.28
N ILE A 281 12.89 0.96 -20.35
CA ILE A 281 12.44 0.41 -19.06
C ILE A 281 11.35 -0.65 -19.23
N LEU A 282 10.40 -0.45 -20.16
CA LEU A 282 9.36 -1.41 -20.49
C LEU A 282 9.92 -2.71 -21.07
N LYS A 283 11.03 -2.63 -21.82
CA LYS A 283 11.77 -3.79 -22.33
C LYS A 283 12.79 -4.35 -21.35
N GLY A 284 12.99 -3.66 -20.22
CA GLY A 284 13.96 -4.01 -19.20
C GLY A 284 13.62 -5.33 -18.51
N LYS A 285 14.65 -6.01 -17.99
CA LYS A 285 14.47 -7.26 -17.25
C LYS A 285 14.06 -6.97 -15.80
N TRP A 286 12.75 -6.96 -15.56
CA TRP A 286 12.20 -6.90 -14.21
C TRP A 286 12.22 -8.29 -13.57
N ASP A 287 13.20 -8.52 -12.69
CA ASP A 287 13.44 -9.82 -12.05
C ASP A 287 12.77 -9.98 -10.67
N HIS A 288 11.79 -9.13 -10.34
CA HIS A 288 10.97 -9.30 -9.13
C HIS A 288 10.23 -10.64 -9.17
N GLU A 289 9.99 -11.22 -8.01
CA GLU A 289 9.18 -12.43 -7.89
C GLU A 289 7.87 -12.10 -7.18
N ARG A 290 6.77 -12.60 -7.74
CA ARG A 290 5.45 -12.56 -7.13
C ARG A 290 4.86 -13.95 -7.10
N THR A 291 4.29 -14.33 -5.96
CA THR A 291 3.41 -15.51 -5.86
C THR A 291 2.17 -15.14 -5.08
N GLU A 292 1.01 -15.62 -5.54
CA GLU A 292 -0.28 -15.35 -4.91
C GLU A 292 -0.31 -15.78 -3.45
N PHE A 293 -0.73 -14.86 -2.59
CA PHE A 293 -0.89 -15.10 -1.17
C PHE A 293 -2.08 -14.30 -0.66
N SER A 294 -2.93 -14.94 0.12
CA SER A 294 -4.00 -14.30 0.88
C SER A 294 -4.09 -14.97 2.25
N LEU A 295 -4.73 -14.33 3.22
CA LEU A 295 -4.95 -14.99 4.50
C LEU A 295 -5.80 -16.25 4.32
N PRO A 296 -5.54 -17.30 5.13
CA PRO A 296 -6.46 -18.42 5.23
C PRO A 296 -7.90 -17.94 5.52
N PRO A 297 -8.93 -18.62 5.01
CA PRO A 297 -10.32 -18.26 5.30
C PRO A 297 -10.61 -18.19 6.79
N LEU A 298 -11.59 -17.37 7.20
CA LEU A 298 -11.94 -17.15 8.62
C LEU A 298 -10.79 -16.53 9.44
N MET A 299 -9.87 -15.82 8.78
CA MET A 299 -8.91 -14.95 9.43
C MET A 299 -9.15 -13.51 9.01
N ASN A 300 -9.13 -12.60 9.98
CA ASN A 300 -9.44 -11.19 9.77
C ASN A 300 -8.24 -10.34 10.13
N LEU A 301 -7.80 -9.48 9.20
CA LEU A 301 -6.81 -8.44 9.44
C LEU A 301 -7.46 -7.27 10.18
N LEU A 302 -6.83 -6.81 11.25
CA LEU A 302 -7.09 -5.52 11.89
C LEU A 302 -5.86 -4.65 11.83
N LEU A 303 -6.06 -3.35 11.62
CA LEU A 303 -5.01 -2.32 11.70
C LEU A 303 -5.40 -1.31 12.77
N GLY A 304 -4.48 -1.00 13.68
CA GLY A 304 -4.68 -0.07 14.78
C GLY A 304 -3.72 1.11 14.68
N GLU A 305 -4.24 2.30 14.95
CA GLU A 305 -3.48 3.54 15.09
C GLU A 305 -3.28 3.84 16.60
N PRO A 306 -2.10 3.53 17.17
CA PRO A 306 -1.84 3.70 18.60
C PRO A 306 -1.64 5.15 19.03
N GLY A 307 -1.45 6.08 18.09
CA GLY A 307 -1.29 7.52 18.36
C GLY A 307 -1.10 8.31 17.06
N ALA A 308 -1.02 9.64 17.17
CA ALA A 308 -0.69 10.50 16.04
C ALA A 308 0.77 10.24 15.61
N GLY A 309 0.94 9.37 14.60
CA GLY A 309 2.22 8.83 14.14
C GLY A 309 3.31 9.86 13.81
N GLY A 310 4.51 9.36 13.49
CA GLY A 310 5.66 10.24 13.27
C GLY A 310 7.01 9.54 13.06
N SER A 311 7.06 8.24 12.77
CA SER A 311 8.32 7.58 12.50
C SER A 311 8.80 7.83 11.07
N SER A 312 9.94 8.52 10.93
CA SER A 312 10.57 8.73 9.62
C SER A 312 11.18 7.42 9.12
N THR A 313 10.45 6.67 8.30
CA THR A 313 10.93 5.41 7.69
C THR A 313 12.32 5.53 7.05
N PRO A 314 12.68 6.63 6.33
CA PRO A 314 14.02 6.79 5.78
C PRO A 314 15.14 6.83 6.83
N SER A 315 14.93 7.48 7.98
CA SER A 315 15.96 7.58 9.02
C SER A 315 16.21 6.21 9.66
N MET A 316 15.15 5.44 9.89
CA MET A 316 15.24 4.09 10.46
C MET A 316 15.99 3.12 9.53
N VAL A 317 15.69 3.12 8.24
CA VAL A 317 16.43 2.29 7.25
C VAL A 317 17.91 2.68 7.19
N GLY A 318 18.21 3.98 7.27
CA GLY A 318 19.60 4.47 7.32
C GLY A 318 20.36 3.97 8.55
N ALA A 319 19.72 3.96 9.72
CA ALA A 319 20.29 3.47 10.97
C ALA A 319 20.60 1.97 10.92
N VAL A 320 19.67 1.15 10.42
CA VAL A 320 19.89 -0.30 10.24
C VAL A 320 21.06 -0.56 9.30
N LYS A 321 21.15 0.15 8.17
CA LYS A 321 22.28 0.02 7.24
C LYS A 321 23.61 0.43 7.88
N LYS A 322 23.61 1.46 8.72
CA LYS A 322 24.81 1.88 9.47
C LYS A 322 25.24 0.79 10.44
N TRP A 323 24.29 0.19 11.16
CA TRP A 323 24.55 -0.93 12.06
C TRP A 323 25.10 -2.17 11.35
N GLN A 324 24.49 -2.57 10.22
CA GLN A 324 24.99 -3.68 9.41
C GLN A 324 26.45 -3.50 8.98
N LYS A 325 26.87 -2.27 8.68
CA LYS A 325 28.26 -1.95 8.36
C LYS A 325 29.19 -1.96 9.58
N SER A 326 28.70 -1.54 10.75
CA SER A 326 29.52 -1.48 11.97
C SER A 326 29.72 -2.84 12.63
N ASP A 327 28.75 -3.75 12.50
CA ASP A 327 28.82 -5.11 13.06
C ASP A 327 28.26 -6.15 12.06
N PRO A 328 29.04 -6.51 11.03
CA PRO A 328 28.58 -7.40 9.97
C PRO A 328 28.21 -8.81 10.46
N GLN A 329 28.94 -9.34 11.44
CA GLN A 329 28.73 -10.70 11.94
C GLN A 329 27.41 -10.80 12.70
N LYS A 330 27.20 -9.93 13.70
CA LYS A 330 25.97 -9.95 14.49
C LYS A 330 24.76 -9.57 13.67
N SER A 331 24.92 -8.58 12.78
CA SER A 331 23.82 -8.19 11.89
C SER A 331 23.40 -9.31 10.97
N GLN A 332 24.34 -10.04 10.35
CA GLN A 332 24.02 -11.19 9.51
C GLN A 332 23.33 -12.31 10.31
N GLU A 333 23.74 -12.57 11.55
CA GLU A 333 23.11 -13.57 12.41
C GLU A 333 21.64 -13.20 12.71
N THR A 334 21.38 -11.97 13.14
CA THR A 334 20.01 -11.47 13.37
C THR A 334 19.19 -11.49 12.08
N TRP A 335 19.80 -11.14 10.94
CA TRP A 335 19.16 -11.13 9.63
C TRP A 335 18.70 -12.53 9.20
N ASN A 336 19.56 -13.54 9.38
CA ASN A 336 19.26 -14.93 9.06
C ASN A 336 18.13 -15.47 9.94
N LYS A 337 18.20 -15.23 11.25
CA LYS A 337 17.16 -15.64 12.20
C LYS A 337 15.79 -15.01 11.89
N LEU A 338 15.77 -13.73 11.57
CA LEU A 338 14.55 -13.03 11.13
C LEU A 338 14.01 -13.60 9.80
N SER A 339 14.90 -13.93 8.87
CA SER A 339 14.53 -14.55 7.59
C SER A 339 13.89 -15.94 7.78
N GLU A 340 14.47 -16.76 8.65
CA GLU A 340 13.95 -18.08 9.02
C GLU A 340 12.57 -17.98 9.69
N ALA A 341 12.39 -17.06 10.64
CA ALA A 341 11.11 -16.84 11.30
C ALA A 341 10.02 -16.33 10.33
N ASN A 342 10.37 -15.42 9.40
CA ASN A 342 9.48 -14.98 8.32
C ASN A 342 9.05 -16.15 7.41
N LEU A 343 9.99 -17.05 7.08
CA LEU A 343 9.71 -18.23 6.26
C LEU A 343 8.81 -19.23 7.00
N ASP A 344 9.00 -19.41 8.30
CA ASP A 344 8.15 -20.28 9.11
C ASP A 344 6.72 -19.74 9.18
N LEU A 345 6.51 -18.46 9.48
CA LEU A 345 5.16 -17.89 9.48
C LEU A 345 4.45 -18.10 8.14
N LYS A 346 5.15 -17.87 7.01
CA LYS A 346 4.62 -18.18 5.68
C LYS A 346 4.25 -19.66 5.54
N ARG A 347 5.11 -20.57 5.98
CA ARG A 347 4.88 -22.02 5.93
C ARG A 347 3.60 -22.38 6.69
N GLN A 348 3.43 -21.90 7.92
CA GLN A 348 2.25 -22.19 8.73
C GLN A 348 0.96 -21.66 8.11
N LEU A 349 0.97 -20.42 7.59
CA LEU A 349 -0.18 -19.84 6.90
C LEU A 349 -0.54 -20.63 5.63
N ASN A 350 0.46 -21.07 4.86
CA ASN A 350 0.21 -21.91 3.68
C ASN A 350 -0.33 -23.31 4.03
N LEU A 351 0.13 -23.90 5.15
CA LEU A 351 -0.45 -25.15 5.65
C LEU A 351 -1.94 -24.95 6.00
N LEU A 352 -2.27 -23.85 6.67
CA LEU A 352 -3.67 -23.52 7.02
C LEU A 352 -4.52 -23.30 5.77
N ARG A 353 -4.02 -22.60 4.74
CA ARG A 353 -4.70 -22.47 3.44
C ARG A 353 -4.95 -23.82 2.79
N LYS A 354 -3.95 -24.71 2.78
CA LYS A 354 -4.06 -26.05 2.20
C LYS A 354 -5.11 -26.88 2.93
N VAL A 355 -5.09 -26.89 4.26
CA VAL A 355 -6.08 -27.62 5.06
C VAL A 355 -7.48 -27.03 4.89
N ALA A 356 -7.62 -25.71 4.79
CA ALA A 356 -8.92 -25.08 4.51
C ALA A 356 -9.50 -25.53 3.16
N ALA A 357 -8.66 -25.71 2.13
CA ALA A 357 -9.08 -26.19 0.82
C ALA A 357 -9.41 -27.69 0.80
N GLU A 358 -8.68 -28.51 1.56
CA GLU A 358 -8.82 -29.98 1.54
C GLU A 358 -9.83 -30.51 2.57
N GLN A 359 -9.98 -29.86 3.73
CA GLN A 359 -10.74 -30.33 4.88
C GLN A 359 -11.55 -29.19 5.53
N TRP A 360 -12.41 -28.55 4.74
CA TRP A 360 -13.15 -27.34 5.13
C TRP A 360 -13.91 -27.47 6.46
N ASP A 361 -14.70 -28.53 6.66
CA ASP A 361 -15.56 -28.65 7.85
C ASP A 361 -14.74 -28.81 9.14
N VAL A 362 -13.65 -29.59 9.08
CA VAL A 362 -12.72 -29.78 10.22
C VAL A 362 -12.01 -28.46 10.52
N TYR A 363 -11.52 -27.78 9.48
CA TYR A 363 -10.87 -26.48 9.57
C TYR A 363 -11.79 -25.44 10.24
N LYS A 364 -13.00 -25.27 9.70
CA LYS A 364 -14.00 -24.33 10.20
C LYS A 364 -14.39 -24.63 11.65
N CYS A 365 -14.60 -25.90 11.99
CA CYS A 365 -14.94 -26.32 13.35
C CYS A 365 -13.84 -25.94 14.36
N ILE A 366 -12.57 -26.22 14.04
CA ILE A 366 -11.45 -25.88 14.91
C ILE A 366 -11.27 -24.37 15.05
N LEU A 367 -11.31 -23.61 13.94
CA LEU A 367 -11.19 -22.15 14.01
C LEU A 367 -12.30 -21.51 14.84
N SER A 368 -13.54 -22.00 14.72
CA SER A 368 -14.68 -21.51 15.52
C SER A 368 -14.53 -21.81 17.02
N LYS A 369 -13.88 -22.91 17.41
CA LYS A 369 -13.58 -23.19 18.82
C LYS A 369 -12.43 -22.33 19.33
N CYS A 370 -11.36 -22.22 18.53
CA CYS A 370 -10.19 -21.43 18.88
C CYS A 370 -10.48 -19.92 18.93
N SER A 371 -11.42 -19.40 18.15
CA SER A 371 -11.81 -17.98 18.17
C SER A 371 -12.37 -17.50 19.50
N MET A 372 -12.93 -18.42 20.30
CA MET A 372 -13.57 -18.15 21.60
C MET A 372 -12.62 -18.39 22.79
N LEU A 373 -11.34 -18.67 22.54
CA LEU A 373 -10.41 -19.12 23.58
C LEU A 373 -9.04 -18.46 23.40
N GLY A 374 -8.35 -18.25 24.52
CA GLY A 374 -6.92 -17.92 24.52
C GLY A 374 -6.07 -19.08 24.01
N SER A 375 -4.92 -18.77 23.40
CA SER A 375 -4.11 -19.76 22.66
C SER A 375 -3.64 -20.95 23.49
N LYS A 376 -3.46 -20.77 24.81
CA LYS A 376 -3.05 -21.82 25.76
C LYS A 376 -4.02 -22.99 25.81
N LYS A 377 -5.31 -22.76 25.48
CA LYS A 377 -6.37 -23.77 25.51
C LYS A 377 -6.69 -24.37 24.14
N TRP A 378 -6.04 -23.93 23.06
CA TRP A 378 -6.39 -24.38 21.72
C TRP A 378 -6.13 -25.87 21.50
N MET A 379 -5.05 -26.44 22.05
CA MET A 379 -4.75 -27.86 21.91
C MET A 379 -5.81 -28.75 22.56
N GLU A 380 -6.49 -28.28 23.60
CA GLU A 380 -7.59 -28.99 24.27
C GLU A 380 -8.81 -29.13 23.34
N GLN A 381 -8.93 -28.32 22.30
CA GLN A 381 -10.03 -28.34 21.34
C GLN A 381 -9.87 -29.38 20.23
N ALA A 382 -8.70 -30.02 20.14
CA ALA A 382 -8.35 -30.96 19.09
C ALA A 382 -8.19 -32.39 19.63
N THR A 383 -9.17 -33.25 19.36
CA THR A 383 -9.15 -34.64 19.80
C THR A 383 -8.55 -35.58 18.75
N GLU A 384 -8.69 -35.25 17.48
CA GLU A 384 -8.24 -36.08 16.36
C GLU A 384 -6.90 -35.60 15.76
N PRO A 385 -6.10 -36.47 15.10
CA PRO A 385 -4.81 -36.09 14.55
C PRO A 385 -4.85 -34.95 13.51
N ASN A 386 -5.89 -34.91 12.67
CA ASN A 386 -6.10 -33.84 11.68
C ASN A 386 -6.44 -32.50 12.36
N GLN A 387 -7.27 -32.51 13.40
CA GLN A 387 -7.58 -31.34 14.22
C GLN A 387 -6.32 -30.83 14.93
N GLN A 388 -5.52 -31.73 15.48
CA GLN A 388 -4.26 -31.38 16.15
C GLN A 388 -3.26 -30.76 15.18
N ALA A 389 -3.22 -31.20 13.92
CA ALA A 389 -2.37 -30.60 12.89
C ALA A 389 -2.76 -29.13 12.61
N ILE A 390 -4.06 -28.82 12.57
CA ILE A 390 -4.55 -27.43 12.41
C ILE A 390 -4.11 -26.58 13.60
N VAL A 391 -4.35 -27.05 14.83
CA VAL A 391 -3.97 -26.29 16.03
C VAL A 391 -2.44 -26.11 16.12
N LYS A 392 -1.66 -27.14 15.78
CA LYS A 392 -0.20 -27.02 15.70
C LYS A 392 0.25 -25.98 14.69
N ALA A 393 -0.41 -25.87 13.54
CA ALA A 393 -0.10 -24.82 12.57
C ALA A 393 -0.49 -23.43 13.08
N LEU A 394 -1.62 -23.28 13.79
CA LEU A 394 -2.00 -22.02 14.44
C LEU A 394 -0.98 -21.60 15.52
N LEU A 395 -0.55 -22.53 16.37
CA LEU A 395 0.48 -22.27 17.38
C LEU A 395 1.85 -22.00 16.76
N GLY A 396 2.23 -22.73 15.72
CA GLY A 396 3.46 -22.46 14.98
C GLY A 396 3.47 -21.06 14.35
N ALA A 397 2.32 -20.58 13.84
CA ALA A 397 2.22 -19.22 13.33
C ALA A 397 2.41 -18.18 14.45
N ARG A 398 1.88 -18.45 15.65
CA ARG A 398 2.10 -17.63 16.85
C ARG A 398 3.56 -17.56 17.24
N ASP A 399 4.21 -18.71 17.35
CA ASP A 399 5.61 -18.81 17.74
C ASP A 399 6.51 -18.08 16.74
N ALA A 400 6.28 -18.30 15.44
CA ALA A 400 7.01 -17.60 14.39
C ALA A 400 6.83 -16.07 14.47
N MET A 401 5.63 -15.57 14.76
CA MET A 401 5.41 -14.13 14.94
C MET A 401 6.14 -13.58 16.16
N LEU A 402 6.15 -14.32 17.28
CA LEU A 402 6.89 -13.90 18.48
C LEU A 402 8.39 -13.80 18.20
N GLU A 403 8.96 -14.74 17.45
CA GLU A 403 10.36 -14.68 17.01
C GLU A 403 10.62 -13.52 16.03
N ILE A 404 9.72 -13.27 15.08
CA ILE A 404 9.81 -12.10 14.18
C ILE A 404 9.88 -10.81 15.00
N ARG A 405 8.96 -10.62 15.96
CA ARG A 405 8.94 -9.45 16.84
C ARG A 405 10.23 -9.33 17.66
N ASN A 406 10.69 -10.46 18.21
CA ASN A 406 11.92 -10.52 18.99
C ASN A 406 13.14 -10.07 18.17
N HIS A 407 13.32 -10.61 16.96
CA HIS A 407 14.44 -10.24 16.09
C HIS A 407 14.33 -8.81 15.55
N MET A 408 13.11 -8.33 15.26
CA MET A 408 12.87 -6.92 14.91
C MET A 408 13.26 -5.97 16.05
N ARG A 409 12.96 -6.32 17.31
CA ARG A 409 13.39 -5.55 18.49
C ARG A 409 14.91 -5.56 18.65
N GLN A 410 15.54 -6.74 18.57
CA GLN A 410 17.01 -6.86 18.67
C GLN A 410 17.73 -6.04 17.59
N MET A 411 17.21 -6.06 16.36
CA MET A 411 17.71 -5.22 15.27
C MET A 411 17.54 -3.73 15.60
N GLY A 412 16.39 -3.33 16.16
CA GLY A 412 16.13 -1.95 16.56
C GLY A 412 17.08 -1.46 17.66
N GLU A 413 17.24 -2.25 18.72
CA GLU A 413 18.17 -1.99 19.83
C GLU A 413 19.61 -1.85 19.33
N ALA A 414 20.06 -2.76 18.47
CA ALA A 414 21.41 -2.73 17.93
C ALA A 414 21.65 -1.56 16.96
N ALA A 415 20.61 -1.14 16.23
CA ALA A 415 20.64 0.02 15.34
C ALA A 415 20.34 1.36 16.04
N GLY A 416 20.01 1.34 17.35
CA GLY A 416 19.66 2.52 18.12
C GLY A 416 18.36 3.20 17.68
N ILE A 417 17.38 2.43 17.18
CA ILE A 417 16.09 2.92 16.71
C ILE A 417 14.92 2.10 17.27
N PRO A 418 13.76 2.72 17.56
CA PRO A 418 12.60 2.03 18.12
C PRO A 418 11.79 1.31 17.02
N ILE A 419 12.24 0.15 16.54
CA ILE A 419 11.49 -0.64 15.54
C ILE A 419 10.18 -1.16 16.11
N GLU A 420 10.21 -1.81 17.27
CA GLU A 420 9.02 -2.09 18.08
C GLU A 420 9.30 -1.49 19.47
N PRO A 421 8.89 -0.22 19.71
CA PRO A 421 9.15 0.45 20.98
C PRO A 421 8.43 -0.27 22.13
N LYS A 422 8.92 -0.06 23.36
CA LYS A 422 8.37 -0.68 24.57
C LYS A 422 6.85 -0.54 24.71
N SER A 423 6.29 0.63 24.40
CA SER A 423 4.84 0.86 24.42
C SER A 423 4.08 -0.01 23.44
N GLN A 424 4.62 -0.23 22.24
CA GLN A 424 4.04 -1.15 21.27
C GLN A 424 4.26 -2.61 21.66
N THR A 425 5.40 -2.98 22.24
CA THR A 425 5.62 -4.32 22.77
C THR A 425 4.58 -4.68 23.83
N GLU A 426 4.34 -3.80 24.81
CA GLU A 426 3.34 -4.00 25.85
C GLU A 426 1.92 -4.12 25.28
N LEU A 427 1.56 -3.28 24.31
CA LEU A 427 0.26 -3.35 23.61
C LEU A 427 0.09 -4.66 22.84
N LEU A 428 1.10 -5.06 22.09
CA LEU A 428 1.06 -6.25 21.24
C LEU A 428 1.10 -7.54 22.06
N ASP A 429 1.83 -7.57 23.17
CA ASP A 429 1.84 -8.71 24.09
C ASP A 429 0.45 -8.91 24.74
N ARG A 430 -0.19 -7.81 25.17
CA ARG A 430 -1.59 -7.88 25.63
C ARG A 430 -2.54 -8.33 24.53
N THR A 431 -2.36 -7.83 23.31
CA THR A 431 -3.17 -8.22 22.15
C THR A 431 -3.03 -9.72 21.85
N MET A 432 -1.81 -10.25 21.90
CA MET A 432 -1.54 -11.68 21.66
C MET A 432 -2.23 -12.61 22.67
N GLU A 433 -2.49 -12.16 23.90
CA GLU A 433 -3.16 -12.97 24.94
C GLU A 433 -4.70 -12.97 24.81
N LEU A 434 -5.29 -12.11 23.96
CA LEU A 434 -6.73 -12.08 23.75
C LEU A 434 -7.26 -13.34 23.06
N GLU A 435 -8.52 -13.65 23.32
CA GLU A 435 -9.20 -14.79 22.72
C GLU A 435 -9.29 -14.66 21.19
N GLY A 436 -8.97 -15.73 20.49
CA GLY A 436 -9.05 -15.79 19.03
C GLY A 436 -7.99 -14.99 18.28
N VAL A 437 -7.04 -14.31 18.95
CA VAL A 437 -5.93 -13.65 18.25
C VAL A 437 -4.93 -14.71 17.76
N LEU A 438 -4.67 -14.71 16.46
CA LEU A 438 -3.64 -15.55 15.85
C LEU A 438 -2.28 -14.88 15.93
N VAL A 439 -2.12 -13.67 15.41
CA VAL A 439 -0.84 -12.95 15.46
C VAL A 439 -1.09 -11.45 15.64
N ALA A 440 -0.14 -10.75 16.23
CA ALA A 440 -0.12 -9.30 16.28
C ALA A 440 1.32 -8.81 16.14
N GLY A 441 1.53 -7.64 15.54
CA GLY A 441 2.86 -7.10 15.30
C GLY A 441 2.85 -5.66 14.81
N VAL A 442 4.05 -5.17 14.50
CA VAL A 442 4.24 -3.89 13.82
C VAL A 442 4.39 -4.13 12.31
N PRO A 443 3.65 -3.42 11.44
CA PRO A 443 3.79 -3.58 10.00
C PRO A 443 4.98 -2.80 9.47
N GLY A 444 5.60 -3.28 8.38
CA GLY A 444 6.59 -2.48 7.65
C GLY A 444 7.89 -2.25 8.42
N ALA A 445 8.26 -0.98 8.58
CA ALA A 445 9.45 -0.57 9.32
C ALA A 445 9.22 -0.48 10.83
N GLY A 446 7.98 -0.62 11.30
CA GLY A 446 7.62 -0.39 12.69
C GLY A 446 7.72 1.10 13.07
N GLY A 447 8.10 1.37 14.31
CA GLY A 447 8.10 2.73 14.87
C GLY A 447 6.87 2.98 15.72
N PHE A 448 6.27 4.15 15.60
CA PHE A 448 5.06 4.53 16.34
C PHE A 448 3.80 4.61 15.45
N ASP A 449 3.91 4.18 14.19
CA ASP A 449 2.92 4.50 13.16
C ASP A 449 1.65 3.65 13.27
N ALA A 450 1.76 2.32 13.19
CA ALA A 450 0.62 1.42 13.22
C ALA A 450 0.97 0.09 13.90
N VAL A 451 -0.06 -0.64 14.33
CA VAL A 451 0.02 -2.03 14.77
C VAL A 451 -1.00 -2.85 13.99
N PHE A 452 -0.77 -4.15 13.80
CA PHE A 452 -1.76 -5.04 13.20
C PHE A 452 -2.07 -6.23 14.13
N ALA A 453 -3.24 -6.83 13.92
CA ALA A 453 -3.59 -8.13 14.44
C ALA A 453 -4.27 -8.98 13.36
N ILE A 454 -4.13 -10.30 13.46
CA ILE A 454 -4.90 -11.27 12.69
C ILE A 454 -5.71 -12.10 13.69
N THR A 455 -7.02 -12.10 13.55
CA THR A 455 -7.96 -12.80 14.44
C THR A 455 -8.64 -13.96 13.73
N LEU A 456 -9.09 -14.97 14.49
CA LEU A 456 -9.84 -16.11 14.01
C LEU A 456 -11.34 -15.85 14.13
N GLY A 457 -12.12 -16.16 13.09
CA GLY A 457 -13.56 -15.96 13.07
C GLY A 457 -13.96 -14.55 13.51
N ASP A 458 -15.01 -14.44 14.32
CA ASP A 458 -15.61 -13.15 14.71
C ASP A 458 -14.94 -12.50 15.95
N SER A 459 -13.73 -12.94 16.33
CA SER A 459 -13.02 -12.46 17.52
C SER A 459 -12.41 -11.06 17.39
N SER A 460 -12.57 -10.41 16.25
CA SER A 460 -12.12 -9.03 16.00
C SER A 460 -12.66 -8.03 17.02
N SER A 461 -13.88 -8.26 17.53
CA SER A 461 -14.52 -7.40 18.54
C SER A 461 -13.73 -7.30 19.85
N HIS A 462 -13.12 -8.41 20.31
CA HIS A 462 -12.29 -8.42 21.53
C HIS A 462 -11.05 -7.54 21.37
N VAL A 463 -10.42 -7.57 20.19
CA VAL A 463 -9.26 -6.73 19.86
C VAL A 463 -9.67 -5.26 19.81
N ILE A 464 -10.75 -4.93 19.12
CA ILE A 464 -11.25 -3.55 19.00
C ILE A 464 -11.57 -2.96 20.38
N GLN A 465 -12.25 -3.72 21.25
CA GLN A 465 -12.57 -3.28 22.61
C GLN A 465 -11.29 -3.04 23.45
N SER A 466 -10.35 -3.97 23.40
CA SER A 466 -9.06 -3.85 24.11
C SER A 466 -8.26 -2.64 23.61
N TRP A 467 -8.12 -2.48 22.29
CA TRP A 467 -7.45 -1.35 21.66
C TRP A 467 -8.10 -0.02 22.01
N THR A 468 -9.43 0.07 21.95
CA THR A 468 -10.19 1.26 22.37
C THR A 468 -9.86 1.64 23.82
N SER A 469 -9.83 0.67 24.74
CA SER A 469 -9.50 0.92 26.15
C SER A 469 -8.06 1.41 26.37
N LEU A 470 -7.17 1.15 25.41
CA LEU A 470 -5.78 1.56 25.40
C LEU A 470 -5.53 2.77 24.47
N ASN A 471 -6.60 3.48 24.08
CA ASN A 471 -6.57 4.63 23.18
C ASN A 471 -5.96 4.35 21.79
N VAL A 472 -6.08 3.11 21.31
CA VAL A 472 -5.70 2.70 19.96
C VAL A 472 -6.94 2.66 19.10
N LEU A 473 -6.96 3.48 18.04
CA LEU A 473 -8.09 3.52 17.09
C LEU A 473 -7.96 2.35 16.12
N ALA A 474 -8.89 1.41 16.17
CA ALA A 474 -9.02 0.38 15.13
C ALA A 474 -9.57 1.02 13.84
N LEU A 475 -8.85 0.83 12.73
CA LEU A 475 -9.24 1.31 11.41
C LEU A 475 -10.23 0.35 10.75
N LEU A 476 -10.98 0.81 9.74
CA LEU A 476 -12.00 0.03 9.02
C LEU A 476 -11.38 -0.80 7.88
N VAL A 477 -10.20 -1.34 8.17
CA VAL A 477 -9.32 -1.99 7.22
C VAL A 477 -9.42 -3.50 7.40
N ARG A 478 -9.71 -4.20 6.31
CA ARG A 478 -9.63 -5.66 6.17
C ARG A 478 -8.78 -6.03 4.96
N GLU A 479 -8.34 -7.28 4.89
CA GLU A 479 -7.72 -7.78 3.66
C GLU A 479 -8.73 -7.72 2.52
N ASP A 480 -8.28 -7.21 1.37
CA ASP A 480 -8.91 -7.40 0.07
C ASP A 480 -7.80 -7.80 -0.89
N PRO A 481 -7.75 -9.06 -1.37
CA PRO A 481 -6.62 -9.55 -2.16
C PRO A 481 -6.60 -9.02 -3.60
N ASN A 482 -7.50 -8.10 -3.97
CA ASN A 482 -7.58 -7.54 -5.30
C ASN A 482 -6.71 -6.28 -5.45
N GLY A 483 -5.88 -6.27 -6.49
CA GLY A 483 -5.07 -5.11 -6.88
C GLY A 483 -5.87 -3.99 -7.54
N VAL A 484 -5.26 -3.30 -8.50
CA VAL A 484 -5.87 -2.17 -9.21
C VAL A 484 -7.11 -2.62 -10.00
N ALA A 485 -8.14 -1.77 -10.05
CA ALA A 485 -9.40 -2.09 -10.70
C ALA A 485 -9.98 -0.88 -11.46
N LEU A 486 -10.73 -1.14 -12.53
CA LEU A 486 -11.60 -0.16 -13.19
C LEU A 486 -12.92 -0.04 -12.43
N GLU A 487 -13.37 1.18 -12.17
CA GLU A 487 -14.57 1.50 -11.40
C GLU A 487 -15.69 2.01 -12.30
N CYS A 488 -16.94 1.69 -11.97
CA CYS A 488 -18.11 2.06 -12.78
C CYS A 488 -18.49 3.56 -12.71
N GLY A 489 -17.81 4.39 -11.91
CA GLY A 489 -18.14 5.81 -11.76
C GLY A 489 -17.47 6.47 -10.54
N ASP A 490 -17.76 7.76 -10.33
CA ASP A 490 -17.21 8.54 -9.21
C ASP A 490 -17.58 7.90 -7.87
N PRO A 491 -16.60 7.53 -7.01
CA PRO A 491 -16.87 6.82 -5.77
C PRO A 491 -17.68 7.66 -4.76
N ARG A 492 -17.73 8.99 -4.90
CA ARG A 492 -18.54 9.88 -4.05
C ARG A 492 -20.03 9.80 -4.34
N SER A 493 -20.40 9.38 -5.56
CA SER A 493 -21.79 9.24 -6.00
C SER A 493 -22.43 7.92 -5.58
N LYS A 494 -21.61 6.93 -5.23
CA LYS A 494 -22.07 5.72 -4.56
C LYS A 494 -22.38 6.10 -3.11
N CYS A 495 -23.64 6.02 -2.68
CA CYS A 495 -23.98 5.91 -1.26
C CYS A 495 -23.37 4.60 -0.75
N MET A 496 -22.07 4.56 -0.49
CA MET A 496 -21.42 3.40 0.09
C MET A 496 -21.85 3.35 1.55
N ALA A 497 -22.91 2.60 1.82
CA ALA A 497 -23.09 2.04 3.15
C ALA A 497 -21.84 1.17 3.40
N PRO A 498 -21.05 1.45 4.43
CA PRO A 498 -19.92 0.60 4.77
C PRO A 498 -20.48 -0.80 5.07
N SER A 499 -19.98 -1.81 4.36
CA SER A 499 -20.26 -3.20 4.70
C SER A 499 -19.52 -3.50 5.99
N VAL A 500 -20.28 -3.47 7.09
CA VAL A 500 -19.86 -3.87 8.45
C VAL A 500 -19.25 -5.25 8.43
#